data_AF-A0A9W4THT0-F1
#
_entry.id   AF-A0A9W4THT0-F1
#
_cell.length_a   1.000
_cell.length_b   1.000
_cell.length_c   1.000
_cell.angle_alpha   90.00
_cell.angle_beta   90.00
_cell.angle_gamma   90.00
#
_symmetry.space_group_name_H-M   'P 1'
#
loop_
_entity.id
_entity.type
_entity.pdbx_description
1 polymer ?
#
loop_
_entity_poly.entity_id
_entity_poly.type
_entity_poly.pdbx_seq_one_letter_code
_entity_poly.pdbx_strand_id
1 'polypeptide(L)' 'MDYLYLICSVSLFGAAFAFYKLHKLWLKNVTEKNDQYKFQINFQSFKNWLYVVMLILGGIVYFFRALP' A
#
# COMPACT_ATOMS: atom_id res chain seq x y z
N MET A 1 -15.81 0.40 -21.70
CA MET A 1 -14.48 0.20 -21.09
C MET A 1 -13.72 1.49 -21.16
N ASP A 2 -13.64 2.20 -20.04
CA ASP A 2 -12.92 3.46 -19.97
C ASP A 2 -11.45 3.19 -19.61
N TYR A 3 -10.59 3.27 -20.62
CA TYR A 3 -9.18 2.90 -20.53
C TYR A 3 -8.40 3.77 -19.54
N LEU A 4 -8.83 5.02 -19.29
CA LEU A 4 -8.18 5.89 -18.31
C LEU A 4 -8.35 5.34 -16.89
N TYR A 5 -9.56 4.93 -16.54
CA TYR A 5 -9.82 4.32 -15.23
C TYR A 5 -9.14 2.96 -15.07
N LEU A 6 -8.98 2.21 -16.16
CA LEU A 6 -8.26 0.94 -16.15
C LEU A 6 -6.75 1.15 -15.87
N ILE A 7 -6.10 2.11 -16.54
CA ILE A 7 -4.71 2.48 -16.29
C ILE A 7 -4.53 3.03 -14.85
N CYS A 8 -5.46 3.84 -14.37
CA CYS A 8 -5.45 4.31 -12.98
C CYS A 8 -5.54 3.15 -11.98
N SER A 9 -6.41 2.16 -12.21
CA SER A 9 -6.54 0.99 -11.34
C SER A 9 -5.23 0.21 -11.26
N VAL A 10 -4.61 -0.10 -12.41
CA VAL A 10 -3.34 -0.85 -12.49
C VAL A 10 -2.21 -0.06 -11.84
N SER A 11 -2.17 1.26 -12.02
CA SER A 11 -1.18 2.13 -11.38
C SER A 11 -1.34 2.16 -9.86
N LEU A 12 -2.58 2.16 -9.34
CA LEU A 12 -2.86 2.10 -7.90
C LEU A 12 -2.44 0.75 -7.29
N PHE A 13 -2.69 -0.36 -8.00
CA PHE A 13 -2.20 -1.68 -7.58
C PHE A 13 -0.67 -1.76 -7.62
N GLY A 14 -0.03 -1.18 -8.65
CA GLY A 14 1.43 -1.09 -8.74
C GLY A 14 2.04 -0.27 -7.60
N ALA A 15 1.43 0.88 -7.28
CA ALA A 15 1.84 1.73 -6.17
C ALA A 15 1.67 1.00 -4.81
N ALA A 16 0.56 0.29 -4.60
CA ALA A 16 0.33 -0.51 -3.41
C ALA A 16 1.41 -1.59 -3.23
N PHE A 17 1.79 -2.28 -4.30
CA PHE A 17 2.84 -3.29 -4.27
C PHE A 17 4.23 -2.69 -3.97
N ALA A 18 4.56 -1.56 -4.60
CA ALA A 18 5.81 -0.85 -4.34
C ALA A 18 5.88 -0.37 -2.87
N PHE A 19 4.80 0.21 -2.36
CA PHE A 19 4.69 0.63 -0.95
C PHE A 19 4.82 -0.55 0.00
N TYR A 20 4.18 -1.68 -0.28
CA TYR A 20 4.33 -2.89 0.53
C TYR A 20 5.79 -3.36 0.58
N LYS A 21 6.49 -3.38 -0.56
CA LYS A 21 7.89 -3.80 -0.62
C LYS A 21 8.82 -2.85 0.14
N LEU A 22 8.64 -1.54 -0.03
CA LEU A 22 9.38 -0.51 0.71
C LEU A 22 9.11 -0.60 2.22
N HIS A 23 7.85 -0.79 2.60
CA HIS A 23 7.46 -0.95 4.00
C HIS A 23 8.11 -2.19 4.64
N LYS A 24 8.14 -3.32 3.92
CA LYS A 24 8.80 -4.55 4.39
C LYS A 24 10.31 -4.34 4.62
N LEU A 25 10.98 -3.63 3.71
CA LEU A 25 12.38 -3.26 3.83
C LEU A 25 12.64 -2.33 5.02
N TRP A 26 11.80 -1.31 5.18
CA TRP A 26 11.87 -0.38 6.31
C TRP A 26 11.68 -1.10 7.64
N LEU A 27 10.65 -1.96 7.75
CA LEU A 27 10.36 -2.70 8.97
C LEU A 27 11.54 -3.60 9.38
N LYS A 28 12.18 -4.27 8.41
CA LYS A 28 13.38 -5.08 8.66
C LYS A 28 14.52 -4.24 9.24
N ASN A 29 14.85 -3.12 8.59
CA ASN A 29 15.93 -2.23 9.03
C ASN A 29 15.70 -1.62 10.42
N VAL A 30 14.45 -1.27 10.75
CA VAL A 30 14.11 -0.65 12.03
C VAL A 30 14.07 -1.68 13.16
N THR A 31 13.62 -2.90 12.86
CA THR A 31 13.56 -3.99 13.85
C THR A 31 14.96 -4.52 14.20
N GLU A 32 15.89 -4.58 13.24
CA GLU A 32 17.29 -4.95 13.50
C GLU A 32 18.05 -3.91 14.33
N LYS A 33 17.68 -2.62 14.24
CA LYS A 33 18.41 -1.54 14.92
C LYS A 33 17.81 -1.09 16.26
N ASN A 34 16.52 -1.31 16.52
CA ASN A 34 15.87 -0.65 17.64
C ASN A 34 14.72 -1.47 18.25
N ASP A 35 15.06 -2.35 19.18
CA ASP A 35 14.11 -3.24 19.86
C ASP A 35 13.26 -2.50 20.92
N GLN A 36 13.72 -1.33 21.39
CA GLN A 36 13.06 -0.56 22.46
C GLN A 36 11.83 0.24 22.01
N TYR A 37 11.65 0.46 20.70
CA TYR A 37 10.55 1.26 20.14
C TYR A 37 9.45 0.41 19.48
N LYS A 38 9.36 -0.87 19.83
CA LYS A 38 8.42 -1.86 19.24
C LYS A 38 6.99 -1.33 19.10
N PHE A 39 6.47 -0.62 20.09
CA PHE A 39 5.10 -0.11 20.05
C PHE A 39 4.88 0.98 18.99
N GLN A 40 5.80 1.94 18.88
CA GLN A 40 5.75 2.99 17.84
C GLN A 40 5.95 2.39 16.44
N ILE A 41 6.87 1.43 16.30
CA ILE A 41 7.12 0.74 15.03
C ILE A 41 5.86 -0.02 14.60
N ASN A 42 5.19 -0.71 15.53
CA ASN A 42 3.97 -1.45 15.23
C ASN A 42 2.80 -0.52 14.86
N PHE A 43 2.65 0.62 15.53
CA PHE A 43 1.63 1.62 15.18
C PHE A 43 1.88 2.26 13.81
N GLN A 44 3.13 2.59 13.49
CA GLN A 44 3.50 3.12 12.17
C GLN A 44 3.31 2.06 11.08
N SER A 45 3.64 0.80 11.37
CA SER A 45 3.42 -0.34 10.49
C SER A 45 1.94 -0.55 10.18
N PHE A 46 1.09 -0.46 11.20
CA PHE A 46 -0.37 -0.51 11.05
C PHE A 46 -0.89 0.62 10.15
N LYS A 47 -0.43 1.86 10.36
CA LYS A 47 -0.77 3.00 9.48
C LYS A 47 -0.36 2.76 8.03
N ASN A 48 0.85 2.24 7.79
CA ASN A 48 1.31 1.93 6.43
C ASN A 48 0.46 0.83 5.78
N TRP A 49 0.04 -0.18 6.54
CA TRP A 49 -0.89 -1.19 6.05
C TRP A 49 -2.25 -0.60 5.68
N LEU A 50 -2.78 0.32 6.48
CA LEU A 50 -4.00 1.07 6.17
C LEU A 50 -3.89 1.83 4.84
N TYR A 51 -2.74 2.47 4.58
CA TYR A 51 -2.48 3.13 3.29
C TYR A 51 -2.48 2.15 2.12
N VAL A 52 -1.85 0.98 2.27
CA VAL A 52 -1.85 -0.07 1.23
C VAL A 52 -3.27 -0.55 0.95
N VAL A 53 -4.07 -0.80 2.00
CA VAL A 53 -5.48 -1.18 1.85
C VAL A 53 -6.29 -0.09 1.16
N MET A 54 -6.06 1.18 1.49
CA MET A 54 -6.75 2.30 0.86
C MET A 54 -6.42 2.42 -0.64
N LEU A 55 -5.15 2.20 -1.02
CA LEU A 55 -4.72 2.15 -2.43
C LEU A 55 -5.37 0.98 -3.18
N ILE A 56 -5.46 -0.19 -2.55
CA ILE A 56 -6.13 -1.38 -3.12
C ILE A 56 -7.62 -1.11 -3.32
N LEU A 57 -8.32 -0.57 -2.31
CA LEU A 57 -9.73 -0.22 -2.42
C LEU A 57 -9.97 0.82 -3.51
N GLY A 58 -9.13 1.86 -3.60
CA GLY A 58 -9.16 2.82 -4.69
C GLY A 58 -8.98 2.15 -6.05
N GLY A 59 -7.98 1.27 -6.18
CA GLY A 59 -7.73 0.50 -7.39
C GLY A 59 -8.94 -0.34 -7.81
N ILE A 60 -9.57 -1.03 -6.85
CA ILE A 60 -10.79 -1.83 -7.07
C ILE A 60 -11.95 -0.94 -7.56
N VAL A 61 -12.20 0.19 -6.90
CA VAL A 61 -13.28 1.12 -7.29
C VAL A 61 -13.06 1.62 -8.72
N TYR A 62 -11.85 2.04 -9.07
CA TYR A 62 -11.51 2.48 -10.42
C TYR A 62 -11.60 1.35 -11.45
N PHE A 63 -11.24 0.13 -11.08
CA PHE A 63 -11.37 -1.04 -11.95
C PHE A 63 -12.83 -1.33 -12.28
N PHE A 64 -13.73 -1.35 -11.29
CA PHE A 64 -15.15 -1.53 -11.53
C PHE A 64 -15.77 -0.35 -12.29
N ARG A 65 -15.29 0.87 -12.08
CA ARG A 65 -15.72 2.05 -12.87
C ARG A 65 -15.25 2.01 -14.32
N ALA A 66 -14.17 1.28 -14.61
CA ALA A 66 -13.66 1.10 -15.95
C ALA A 66 -14.50 0.08 -16.75
N LEU A 67 -15.17 -0.86 -16.06
CA LEU A 67 -16.12 -1.79 -16.69
C LEU A 67 -17.35 -1.02 -17.20
N PRO A 68 -17.88 -1.36 -18.39
CA PRO A 68 -19.10 -0.76 -18.93
C PRO A 68 -20.35 -1.15 -18.15
#